data_AF-A0A9E4KLP3-F1
#
_entry.id   AF-A0A9E4KLP3-F1
#
_cell.length_a   1.000
_cell.length_b   1.000
_cell.length_c   1.000
_cell.angle_alpha   90.00
_cell.angle_beta   90.00
_cell.angle_gamma   90.00
#
_symmetry.space_group_name_H-M   'P 1'
#
loop_
_entity.id
_entity.type
_entity.pdbx_description
1 polymer ?
#
loop_
_entity_poly.entity_id
_entity_poly.type
_entity_poly.pdbx_seq_one_letter_code
_entity_poly.pdbx_strand_id
1 'polypeptide(L)' 'MTDGRWGFAPIGASGSPELYDIVDDPFTENDVAGANPDAIRDLRDGLVAHLRQHDASQGLIDSLVGEP' A
#
# COMPACT_ATOMS: atom_id res chain seq x y z
N MET A 1 4.54 -3.75 0.37
CA MET A 1 5.06 -3.45 1.73
C MET A 1 4.25 -4.23 2.75
N THR A 2 4.76 -4.43 3.96
CA THR A 2 4.00 -5.11 5.01
C THR A 2 4.30 -4.54 6.40
N ASP A 3 3.30 -4.61 7.30
CA ASP A 3 3.41 -4.32 8.74
C ASP A 3 3.37 -5.59 9.61
N GLY A 4 3.39 -6.77 8.99
CA GLY A 4 3.31 -8.07 9.66
C GLY A 4 1.93 -8.73 9.61
N ARG A 5 0.85 -7.98 9.36
CA ARG A 5 -0.48 -8.55 9.05
C ARG A 5 -0.91 -8.22 7.63
N TRP A 6 -0.73 -6.98 7.22
CA TRP A 6 -1.20 -6.53 5.93
C TRP A 6 -0.07 -6.56 4.91
N GLY A 7 -0.39 -7.03 3.72
CA GLY A 7 0.41 -6.89 2.51
C GLY A 7 -0.25 -5.83 1.62
N PHE A 8 0.41 -4.68 1.46
CA PHE A 8 -0.08 -3.61 0.60
C PHE A 8 0.74 -3.51 -0.69
N ALA A 9 0.05 -3.53 -1.84
CA ALA A 9 0.59 -3.27 -3.15
C ALA A 9 0.04 -1.93 -3.66
N PRO A 10 0.86 -0.84 -3.68
CA PRO A 10 0.38 0.47 -4.15
C PRO A 10 -0.06 0.48 -5.62
N ILE A 11 0.56 -0.39 -6.42
CA ILE A 11 0.16 -0.70 -7.80
C ILE A 11 0.08 -2.22 -7.88
N GLY A 12 -1.13 -2.75 -7.74
CA GLY A 12 -1.44 -4.17 -7.77
C GLY A 12 -1.49 -4.77 -9.17
N ALA A 13 -1.85 -6.05 -9.28
CA ALA A 13 -1.96 -6.76 -10.56
C ALA A 13 -2.97 -6.11 -11.52
N SER A 14 -4.01 -5.51 -10.96
CA SER A 14 -5.03 -4.74 -11.69
C SER A 14 -4.59 -3.31 -12.07
N GLY A 15 -3.41 -2.87 -11.64
CA GLY A 15 -2.95 -1.49 -11.75
C GLY A 15 -3.58 -0.53 -10.72
N SER A 16 -4.47 -1.03 -9.86
CA SER A 16 -5.04 -0.30 -8.71
C SER A 16 -4.37 -0.75 -7.40
N PRO A 17 -4.47 0.03 -6.32
CA PRO A 17 -3.98 -0.40 -5.02
C PRO A 17 -4.72 -1.66 -4.53
N GLU A 18 -3.98 -2.65 -4.04
CA GLU A 18 -4.50 -3.92 -3.52
C GLU A 18 -4.01 -4.15 -2.08
N LEU A 19 -4.84 -4.80 -1.26
CA LEU A 19 -4.53 -5.11 0.13
C LEU A 19 -4.86 -6.58 0.44
N TYR A 20 -3.94 -7.27 1.09
CA TYR A 20 -4.07 -8.69 1.44
C TYR A 20 -3.81 -8.88 2.94
N ASP A 21 -4.62 -9.71 3.61
CA ASP A 21 -4.31 -10.16 4.98
C ASP A 21 -3.33 -11.33 4.87
N ILE A 22 -2.02 -11.11 5.00
CA ILE A 22 -1.01 -12.16 4.75
C ILE A 22 -1.00 -13.24 5.84
N VAL A 23 -1.68 -13.00 6.96
CA VAL A 23 -1.83 -14.00 8.03
C VAL A 23 -2.87 -15.04 7.62
N ASP A 24 -4.00 -14.59 7.07
CA ASP A 24 -5.12 -15.45 6.68
C ASP A 24 -5.10 -15.83 5.18
N ASP A 25 -4.38 -15.06 4.35
CA ASP A 25 -4.21 -15.21 2.90
C ASP A 25 -2.72 -15.05 2.50
N PRO A 26 -1.86 -16.03 2.86
CA PRO A 26 -0.42 -15.94 2.61
C PRO A 26 -0.04 -16.00 1.12
N PHE A 27 -0.96 -16.41 0.25
CA PHE A 27 -0.75 -16.49 -1.20
C PHE A 27 -1.33 -15.29 -1.95
N THR A 28 -1.87 -14.30 -1.24
CA THR A 28 -2.40 -13.04 -1.80
C THR A 28 -3.43 -13.30 -2.91
N GLU A 29 -4.36 -14.23 -2.66
CA GLU A 29 -5.41 -14.60 -3.61
C GLU A 29 -6.65 -13.71 -3.49
N ASN A 30 -6.84 -13.03 -2.36
CA ASN A 30 -8.04 -12.28 -2.02
C ASN A 30 -7.71 -10.82 -1.73
N ASP A 31 -7.94 -9.95 -2.71
CA ASP A 31 -7.88 -8.50 -2.48
C ASP A 31 -9.04 -8.04 -1.58
N VAL A 32 -8.69 -7.48 -0.43
CA VAL A 32 -9.62 -6.96 0.58
C VAL A 32 -9.53 -5.43 0.73
N ALA A 33 -8.90 -4.75 -0.23
CA ALA A 33 -8.72 -3.30 -0.23
C ALA A 33 -10.03 -2.52 0.02
N GLY A 34 -11.11 -2.89 -0.68
CA GLY A 34 -12.39 -2.19 -0.60
C GLY A 34 -13.06 -2.22 0.79
N ALA A 35 -12.72 -3.19 1.63
CA ALA A 35 -13.27 -3.32 2.99
C ALA A 35 -12.38 -2.70 4.06
N ASN A 36 -11.14 -2.33 3.74
CA ASN A 36 -10.12 -1.93 4.72
C ASN A 36 -9.39 -0.63 4.32
N PRO A 37 -10.11 0.49 4.09
CA PRO A 37 -9.49 1.74 3.62
C PRO A 37 -8.51 2.36 4.62
N ASP A 38 -8.74 2.19 5.93
CA ASP A 38 -7.83 2.70 6.95
C ASP A 38 -6.46 1.99 6.92
N ALA A 39 -6.43 0.67 6.73
CA ALA A 39 -5.18 -0.09 6.61
C ALA A 39 -4.37 0.36 5.37
N ILE A 40 -5.05 0.63 4.25
CA ILE A 40 -4.40 1.19 3.06
C ILE A 40 -3.77 2.54 3.38
N ARG A 41 -4.53 3.44 4.03
CA ARG A 41 -4.03 4.78 4.37
C ARG A 41 -2.79 4.68 5.25
N ASP A 42 -2.85 3.91 6.33
CA ASP A 42 -1.79 3.83 7.32
C ASP A 42 -0.50 3.22 6.72
N LEU A 43 -0.63 2.17 5.89
CA LEU A 43 0.50 1.58 5.17
C LEU A 43 1.08 2.55 4.14
N ARG A 44 0.23 3.20 3.33
CA ARG A 44 0.66 4.20 2.36
C ARG A 44 1.42 5.34 3.03
N ASP A 45 0.90 5.87 4.14
CA ASP A 45 1.54 6.96 4.87
C ASP A 45 2.90 6.53 5.43
N GLY A 46 3.01 5.30 5.93
CA GLY A 46 4.28 4.69 6.32
C GLY A 46 5.28 4.57 5.17
N LEU A 47 4.83 4.14 3.98
CA LEU A 47 5.66 4.07 2.78
C LEU A 47 6.14 5.46 2.34
N VAL A 48 5.24 6.44 2.31
CA VAL A 48 5.58 7.82 1.93
C VAL A 48 6.58 8.41 2.91
N ALA A 49 6.40 8.20 4.21
CA ALA A 49 7.35 8.65 5.23
C ALA A 49 8.73 8.02 5.03
N HIS A 50 8.79 6.70 4.76
CA HIS A 50 10.03 6.00 4.46
C HIS A 50 10.71 6.54 3.20
N LEU A 51 9.95 6.74 2.11
CA LEU A 51 10.48 7.28 0.85
C LEU A 51 11.03 8.70 1.02
N ARG A 52 10.33 9.56 1.77
CA ARG A 52 10.82 10.91 2.11
C ARG A 52 12.12 10.89 2.90
N GLN A 53 12.25 9.96 3.85
CA GLN A 53 13.47 9.77 4.63
C GLN A 53 14.68 9.40 3.75
N HIS A 54 14.44 8.80 2.59
CA HIS A 54 15.46 8.34 1.64
C HIS A 54 15.53 9.21 0.38
N ASP A 55 15.10 10.47 0.45
CA ASP A 55 15.20 11.46 -0.63
C ASP A 55 14.58 11.00 -1.97
N ALA A 56 13.50 10.20 -1.88
CA ALA A 56 12.74 9.82 -3.06
C ALA A 56 12.21 11.05 -3.81
N SER A 57 12.11 10.96 -5.14
CA SER A 57 11.62 12.07 -5.94
C SER A 57 10.18 12.43 -5.58
N GLN A 58 9.85 13.71 -5.70
CA GLN A 58 8.49 14.19 -5.43
C GLN A 58 7.46 13.51 -6.34
N GLY A 59 7.78 13.30 -7.62
CA GLY A 59 6.89 12.59 -8.54
C GLY A 59 6.58 11.14 -8.13
N LEU A 60 7.54 10.44 -7.51
CA LEU A 60 7.26 9.11 -6.95
C LEU A 60 6.33 9.20 -5.74
N ILE A 61 6.56 10.16 -4.84
CA ILE A 61 5.69 10.39 -3.67
C ILE A 61 4.26 10.73 -4.13
N ASP A 62 4.12 11.63 -5.10
CA ASP A 62 2.82 12.07 -5.63
C ASP A 62 2.04 10.92 -6.26
N SER A 63 2.74 10.01 -6.97
CA SER A 63 2.12 8.82 -7.56
C SER A 63 1.48 7.87 -6.54
N LEU A 64 1.89 7.95 -5.27
CA LEU A 64 1.41 7.05 -4.21
C LEU A 64 0.25 7.65 -3.41
N VAL A 65 0.20 8.97 -3.23
CA VAL A 65 -0.87 9.64 -2.48
C VAL A 65 -2.16 9.81 -3.28
N GLY A 66 -2.07 9.71 -4.61
CA GLY A 66 -3.14 10.16 -5.52
C GLY A 66 -3.18 11.69 -5.52
N GLU A 67 -3.22 12.32 -6.70
CA GLU A 67 -3.51 13.75 -6.75
C GLU A 67 -4.90 14.02 -6.11
N PRO A 68 -5.11 15.20 -5.48
CA PRO A 68 -6.39 15.57 -4.89
C PRO A 68 -7.58 15.47 -5.86
#